data_AF-A0A7W0NQZ9-F1
#
_entry.id   AF-A0A7W0NQZ9-F1
#
_cell.length_a   1.000
_cell.length_b   1.000
_cell.length_c   1.000
_cell.angle_alpha   90.00
_cell.angle_beta   90.00
_cell.angle_gamma   90.00
#
_symmetry.space_group_name_H-M   'P 1'
#
loop_
_entity.id
_entity.type
_entity.pdbx_description
1 polymer ?
#
loop_
_entity_poly.entity_id
_entity_poly.type
_entity_poly.pdbx_seq_one_letter_code
_entity_poly.pdbx_strand_id
1 'polypeptide(L)'
;LEPSPDFVGIAPGFDALADLITTAHADGIEVHAFVIMSAIWSKNPMFAPSPTLGPPINDQHVFNQHAWNKTTSTMRTGSDNWLTKSLAPLPTGVTFDGQRYGNDFWLDFGHPDAAAYTVDVLMHLVNNYAIDGLHLDRIRYPEFGVPAGQPAQTPANGTNVGYNSTSVARFNTRHDRTGNPAYGDEVWKQWRRHQVSNVVRRVYLNAIAAKPQLKISGALIATGSGPICAPGANCKTIWESNIRAEAYWRVYQDWRSWTEEGILDIAIPMNYKREHTPGQDVMYNEWNEWTKNQRYNRSTVIGIGNFLNAAEGNVRQVRRALATSAQGNNSDGVVFFSMATSNVAVTANPWSVPPGATTPIRSFADFARSLTTGKSGATLFEPNANDTGYQAIFSQPATIPVHSWKAAPLKGHLKGFARRANNTVLDTANVTITNLDNNTARTGATDGGGFYGGVDRTGIISRQGRARVRRRLFMCLERRCRSRHDGESQSRNSCTGHDGYSLACSA
;
A
#
# COMPACT_ATOMS: atom_id res chain seq x y z
N LEU A 1 -16.92 -9.09 11.26
CA LEU A 1 -16.41 -9.57 9.95
C LEU A 1 -15.40 -10.66 10.20
N GLU A 2 -14.35 -10.38 10.95
CA GLU A 2 -13.50 -11.42 11.55
C GLU A 2 -13.91 -11.73 12.99
N PRO A 3 -13.73 -12.99 13.44
CA PRO A 3 -13.92 -13.38 14.83
C PRO A 3 -12.73 -12.93 15.70
N SER A 4 -12.91 -13.01 17.03
CA SER A 4 -11.82 -12.78 17.99
C SER A 4 -10.65 -13.75 17.75
N PRO A 5 -9.40 -13.32 18.02
CA PRO A 5 -8.23 -14.16 17.79
C PRO A 5 -8.22 -15.39 18.70
N ASP A 6 -7.85 -16.54 18.13
CA ASP A 6 -7.76 -17.79 18.87
C ASP A 6 -6.60 -17.77 19.89
N PHE A 7 -6.80 -18.44 21.03
CA PHE A 7 -5.77 -18.66 22.05
C PHE A 7 -5.14 -17.38 22.61
N VAL A 8 -5.84 -16.23 22.54
CA VAL A 8 -5.41 -14.98 23.17
C VAL A 8 -6.22 -14.76 24.43
N GLY A 9 -5.54 -14.64 25.57
CA GLY A 9 -6.16 -14.32 26.86
C GLY A 9 -6.57 -12.85 26.92
N ILE A 10 -7.66 -12.49 26.27
CA ILE A 10 -8.28 -11.16 26.37
C ILE A 10 -9.41 -11.25 27.40
N ALA A 11 -9.39 -10.37 28.41
CA ALA A 11 -10.45 -10.31 29.40
C ALA A 11 -11.81 -10.05 28.71
N PRO A 12 -12.90 -10.73 29.11
CA PRO A 12 -14.21 -10.50 28.51
C PRO A 12 -14.61 -9.02 28.53
N GLY A 13 -15.01 -8.49 27.38
CA GLY A 13 -15.42 -7.09 27.22
C GLY A 13 -14.26 -6.07 27.11
N PHE A 14 -13.00 -6.50 27.21
CA PHE A 14 -11.86 -5.60 26.98
C PHE A 14 -11.64 -5.36 25.48
N ASP A 15 -11.76 -4.10 25.08
CA ASP A 15 -11.44 -3.64 23.72
C ASP A 15 -10.08 -2.93 23.73
N ALA A 16 -9.04 -3.67 23.36
CA ALA A 16 -7.66 -3.17 23.37
C ALA A 16 -7.43 -1.99 22.41
N LEU A 17 -8.18 -1.90 21.30
CA LEU A 17 -8.02 -0.80 20.36
C LEU A 17 -8.70 0.47 20.89
N ALA A 18 -9.90 0.35 21.47
CA ALA A 18 -10.60 1.49 22.07
C ALA A 18 -9.81 2.06 23.27
N ASP A 19 -9.24 1.20 24.11
CA ASP A 19 -8.40 1.59 25.25
C ASP A 19 -7.13 2.33 24.79
N LEU A 20 -6.45 1.80 23.78
CA LEU A 20 -5.27 2.44 23.18
C LEU A 20 -5.60 3.82 22.60
N ILE A 21 -6.71 3.93 21.86
CA ILE A 21 -7.16 5.21 21.28
C ILE A 21 -7.42 6.23 22.37
N THR A 22 -8.17 5.85 23.41
CA THR A 22 -8.51 6.74 24.52
C THR A 22 -7.25 7.25 25.23
N THR A 23 -6.30 6.35 25.50
CA THR A 23 -5.02 6.69 26.14
C THR A 23 -4.18 7.63 25.27
N ALA A 24 -3.99 7.29 23.99
CA ALA A 24 -3.18 8.09 23.08
C ALA A 24 -3.78 9.49 22.83
N HIS A 25 -5.10 9.59 22.70
CA HIS A 25 -5.79 10.87 22.50
C HIS A 25 -5.67 11.79 23.70
N ALA A 26 -5.65 11.25 24.93
CA ALA A 26 -5.43 12.05 26.14
C ALA A 26 -4.03 12.73 26.15
N ASP A 27 -3.06 12.13 25.46
CA ASP A 27 -1.69 12.65 25.30
C ASP A 27 -1.46 13.39 23.97
N GLY A 28 -2.52 13.62 23.18
CA GLY A 28 -2.43 14.33 21.90
C GLY A 28 -1.72 13.53 20.78
N ILE A 29 -1.77 12.20 20.84
CA ILE A 29 -1.14 11.29 19.87
C ILE A 29 -2.21 10.74 18.92
N GLU A 30 -1.98 10.84 17.61
CA GLU A 30 -2.83 10.17 16.62
C GLU A 30 -2.64 8.65 16.64
N VAL A 31 -3.73 7.89 16.55
CA VAL A 31 -3.70 6.44 16.41
C VAL A 31 -4.02 6.04 14.97
N HIS A 32 -3.03 5.45 14.31
CA HIS A 32 -3.16 4.89 12.97
C HIS A 32 -3.22 3.36 13.09
N ALA A 33 -4.37 2.75 12.79
CA ALA A 33 -4.51 1.31 12.89
C ALA A 33 -3.63 0.60 11.85
N PHE A 34 -2.62 -0.12 12.31
CA PHE A 34 -1.75 -0.95 11.48
C PHE A 34 -2.49 -2.24 11.09
N VAL A 35 -2.76 -2.43 9.80
CA VAL A 35 -3.55 -3.58 9.31
C VAL A 35 -2.79 -4.32 8.22
N ILE A 36 -2.58 -5.62 8.43
CA ILE A 36 -2.12 -6.54 7.40
C ILE A 36 -3.27 -6.82 6.43
N MET A 37 -3.10 -6.47 5.16
CA MET A 37 -4.21 -6.47 4.20
C MET A 37 -4.49 -7.82 3.52
N SER A 38 -3.50 -8.69 3.43
CA SER A 38 -3.55 -9.87 2.55
C SER A 38 -3.12 -11.17 3.24
N ALA A 39 -2.13 -11.15 4.13
CA ALA A 39 -1.72 -12.35 4.87
C ALA A 39 -2.69 -12.63 6.03
N ILE A 40 -3.47 -13.71 5.92
CA ILE A 40 -4.62 -13.99 6.80
C ILE A 40 -4.42 -15.14 7.77
N TRP A 41 -3.43 -16.01 7.54
CA TRP A 41 -3.13 -17.12 8.44
C TRP A 41 -1.70 -17.60 8.25
N SER A 42 -1.03 -18.02 9.33
CA SER A 42 0.38 -18.41 9.30
C SER A 42 0.67 -19.83 9.83
N LYS A 43 -0.30 -20.45 10.51
CA LYS A 43 -0.12 -21.77 11.12
C LYS A 43 -0.38 -22.87 10.10
N ASN A 44 0.31 -24.01 10.25
CA ASN A 44 0.09 -25.17 9.37
C ASN A 44 -1.28 -25.81 9.68
N PRO A 45 -2.24 -25.80 8.73
CA PRO A 45 -3.61 -26.22 8.98
C PRO A 45 -3.82 -27.75 8.97
N MET A 46 -2.76 -28.54 8.70
CA MET A 46 -2.81 -30.01 8.75
C MET A 46 -2.92 -30.57 10.17
N PHE A 47 -2.60 -29.75 11.18
CA PHE A 47 -2.63 -30.16 12.58
C PHE A 47 -3.93 -29.71 13.26
N ALA A 48 -4.22 -30.30 14.42
CA ALA A 48 -5.30 -29.80 15.28
C ALA A 48 -5.02 -28.34 15.71
N PRO A 49 -6.06 -27.49 15.85
CA PRO A 49 -5.90 -26.13 16.34
C PRO A 49 -5.17 -26.06 17.68
N SER A 50 -4.12 -25.23 17.74
CA SER A 50 -3.35 -24.93 18.95
C SER A 50 -2.80 -23.49 18.89
N PRO A 51 -2.18 -22.99 19.98
CA PRO A 51 -1.52 -21.68 19.97
C PRO A 51 -0.48 -21.51 18.85
N THR A 52 0.12 -22.59 18.34
CA THR A 52 1.19 -22.55 17.32
C THR A 52 0.88 -23.30 16.03
N LEU A 53 -0.15 -24.15 16.01
CA LEU A 53 -0.48 -25.02 14.86
C LEU A 53 -1.99 -25.03 14.57
N GLY A 54 -2.35 -25.63 13.43
CA GLY A 54 -3.73 -25.88 13.01
C GLY A 54 -4.43 -24.70 12.36
N PRO A 55 -5.66 -24.90 11.86
CA PRO A 55 -6.49 -23.84 11.30
C PRO A 55 -7.14 -23.00 12.43
N PRO A 56 -7.73 -21.83 12.11
CA PRO A 56 -8.51 -21.08 13.08
C PRO A 56 -9.65 -21.92 13.66
N ILE A 57 -9.98 -21.73 14.93
CA ILE A 57 -11.06 -22.47 15.59
C ILE A 57 -12.40 -22.04 15.00
N ASN A 58 -12.66 -20.74 14.96
CA ASN A 58 -13.94 -20.20 14.52
C ASN A 58 -14.15 -20.42 13.02
N ASP A 59 -15.26 -21.08 12.66
CA ASP A 59 -15.60 -21.37 11.27
C ASP A 59 -15.75 -20.09 10.43
N GLN A 60 -16.18 -18.98 11.02
CA GLN A 60 -16.38 -17.70 10.33
C GLN A 60 -15.09 -16.98 9.95
N HIS A 61 -13.93 -17.44 10.42
CA HIS A 61 -12.65 -16.84 10.03
C HIS A 61 -12.44 -17.00 8.51
N VAL A 62 -12.01 -15.94 7.82
CA VAL A 62 -11.87 -15.93 6.35
C VAL A 62 -11.07 -17.11 5.80
N PHE A 63 -10.01 -17.53 6.51
CA PHE A 63 -9.23 -18.70 6.14
C PHE A 63 -10.05 -20.01 6.10
N ASN A 64 -10.96 -20.24 7.05
CA ASN A 64 -11.82 -21.43 7.04
C ASN A 64 -12.94 -21.33 6.00
N GLN A 65 -13.44 -20.12 5.74
CA GLN A 65 -14.49 -19.89 4.75
C GLN A 65 -13.98 -20.01 3.31
N HIS A 66 -12.75 -19.53 3.05
CA HIS A 66 -12.29 -19.27 1.69
C HIS A 66 -10.86 -19.73 1.36
N ALA A 67 -10.22 -20.49 2.24
CA ALA A 67 -8.91 -21.10 1.94
C ALA A 67 -8.86 -22.59 2.29
N TRP A 68 -9.17 -22.95 3.52
CA TRP A 68 -9.03 -24.32 4.05
C TRP A 68 -10.37 -24.96 4.34
N ASN A 69 -10.57 -26.20 3.86
CA ASN A 69 -11.72 -27.02 4.24
C ASN A 69 -11.30 -27.95 5.38
N LYS A 70 -11.81 -27.68 6.59
CA LYS A 70 -11.51 -28.48 7.80
C LYS A 70 -12.06 -29.90 7.75
N THR A 71 -13.15 -30.14 7.02
CA THR A 71 -13.79 -31.47 6.91
C THR A 71 -12.96 -32.39 6.03
N THR A 72 -12.46 -31.89 4.91
CA THR A 72 -11.67 -32.69 3.97
C THR A 72 -10.17 -32.60 4.19
N SER A 73 -9.72 -31.68 5.05
CA SER A 73 -8.29 -31.33 5.23
C SER A 73 -7.60 -31.00 3.90
N THR A 74 -8.26 -30.18 3.08
CA THR A 74 -7.73 -29.74 1.77
C THR A 74 -7.94 -28.25 1.56
N MET A 75 -7.13 -27.67 0.66
CA MET A 75 -7.41 -26.33 0.13
C MET A 75 -8.75 -26.33 -0.62
N ARG A 76 -9.50 -25.24 -0.51
CA ARG A 76 -10.67 -24.98 -1.36
C ARG A 76 -10.23 -24.77 -2.81
N THR A 77 -11.16 -24.88 -3.75
CA THR A 77 -10.91 -24.74 -5.19
C THR A 77 -11.93 -23.81 -5.83
N GLY A 78 -11.68 -23.41 -7.09
CA GLY A 78 -12.57 -22.52 -7.82
C GLY A 78 -12.69 -21.13 -7.18
N SER A 79 -13.86 -20.52 -7.32
CA SER A 79 -14.18 -19.19 -6.76
C SER A 79 -14.24 -19.15 -5.24
N ASP A 80 -14.35 -20.30 -4.58
CA ASP A 80 -14.36 -20.37 -3.12
C ASP A 80 -12.94 -20.29 -2.54
N ASN A 81 -11.91 -20.35 -3.39
CA ASN A 81 -10.53 -20.15 -2.97
C ASN A 81 -10.07 -18.71 -3.27
N TRP A 82 -9.87 -17.96 -2.20
CA TRP A 82 -9.48 -16.54 -2.27
C TRP A 82 -7.96 -16.32 -2.22
N LEU A 83 -7.16 -17.38 -2.11
CA LEU A 83 -5.72 -17.24 -1.97
C LEU A 83 -5.01 -16.94 -3.29
N THR A 84 -3.91 -16.19 -3.22
CA THR A 84 -2.94 -16.12 -4.32
C THR A 84 -2.25 -17.47 -4.49
N LYS A 85 -1.83 -17.76 -5.72
CA LYS A 85 -1.19 -19.02 -6.08
C LYS A 85 0.05 -18.81 -6.96
N SER A 86 1.05 -19.67 -6.79
CA SER A 86 2.16 -19.90 -7.72
C SER A 86 1.90 -21.12 -8.58
N LEU A 87 2.41 -21.12 -9.80
CA LEU A 87 2.34 -22.25 -10.73
C LEU A 87 3.53 -23.19 -10.55
N ALA A 88 3.36 -24.46 -10.92
CA ALA A 88 4.46 -25.42 -10.94
C ALA A 88 5.47 -25.08 -12.07
N PRO A 89 6.78 -25.34 -11.87
CA PRO A 89 7.42 -25.79 -10.64
C PRO A 89 7.39 -24.71 -9.54
N LEU A 90 7.11 -25.13 -8.30
CA LEU A 90 6.90 -24.19 -7.19
C LEU A 90 8.22 -23.53 -6.76
N PRO A 91 8.19 -22.24 -6.40
CA PRO A 91 9.35 -21.56 -5.84
C PRO A 91 9.75 -22.07 -4.43
N THR A 92 10.95 -21.72 -3.98
CA THR A 92 11.45 -22.12 -2.65
C THR A 92 10.59 -21.50 -1.56
N GLY A 93 10.21 -22.33 -0.59
CA GLY A 93 9.36 -21.89 0.53
C GLY A 93 7.90 -21.68 0.14
N VAL A 94 7.49 -22.05 -1.07
CA VAL A 94 6.09 -22.06 -1.48
C VAL A 94 5.53 -23.48 -1.34
N THR A 95 4.48 -23.65 -0.53
CA THR A 95 3.89 -24.95 -0.17
C THR A 95 2.36 -24.93 -0.38
N PHE A 96 1.67 -26.02 -0.03
CA PHE A 96 0.21 -26.17 -0.18
C PHE A 96 -0.27 -25.87 -1.62
N ASP A 97 0.30 -26.58 -2.60
CA ASP A 97 -0.04 -26.41 -4.02
C ASP A 97 0.08 -24.95 -4.49
N GLY A 98 1.15 -24.28 -4.07
CA GLY A 98 1.45 -22.92 -4.50
C GLY A 98 0.79 -21.81 -3.70
N GLN A 99 0.04 -22.12 -2.63
CA GLN A 99 -0.85 -21.16 -1.96
C GLN A 99 -0.32 -20.63 -0.61
N ARG A 100 0.77 -21.22 -0.09
CA ARG A 100 1.41 -20.76 1.15
C ARG A 100 2.81 -20.27 0.84
N TYR A 101 3.12 -19.04 1.22
CA TYR A 101 4.38 -18.36 0.97
C TYR A 101 5.15 -18.17 2.28
N GLY A 102 6.27 -18.88 2.42
CA GLY A 102 6.92 -19.03 3.72
C GLY A 102 5.94 -19.67 4.70
N ASN A 103 5.57 -18.94 5.73
CA ASN A 103 4.58 -19.40 6.70
C ASN A 103 3.16 -18.94 6.39
N ASP A 104 2.97 -17.96 5.51
CA ASP A 104 1.72 -17.21 5.43
C ASP A 104 0.86 -17.63 4.24
N PHE A 105 -0.46 -17.62 4.43
CA PHE A 105 -1.47 -17.72 3.39
C PHE A 105 -1.99 -16.32 3.09
N TRP A 106 -2.04 -15.97 1.80
CA TRP A 106 -2.31 -14.61 1.35
C TRP A 106 -3.54 -14.57 0.46
N LEU A 107 -4.47 -13.66 0.72
CA LEU A 107 -5.56 -13.30 -0.19
C LEU A 107 -5.00 -12.73 -1.51
N ASP A 108 -5.69 -13.00 -2.62
CA ASP A 108 -5.42 -12.39 -3.92
C ASP A 108 -6.36 -11.22 -4.18
N PHE A 109 -5.84 -10.01 -4.32
CA PHE A 109 -6.66 -8.84 -4.66
C PHE A 109 -7.25 -8.89 -6.07
N GLY A 110 -6.80 -9.82 -6.93
CA GLY A 110 -7.45 -10.14 -8.18
C GLY A 110 -8.71 -10.98 -8.03
N HIS A 111 -8.99 -11.54 -6.85
CA HIS A 111 -10.28 -12.14 -6.52
C HIS A 111 -11.24 -11.04 -6.03
N PRO A 112 -12.37 -10.79 -6.71
CA PRO A 112 -13.27 -9.68 -6.38
C PRO A 112 -13.79 -9.71 -4.94
N ASP A 113 -14.20 -10.89 -4.48
CA ASP A 113 -14.77 -11.04 -3.14
C ASP A 113 -13.72 -10.91 -2.04
N ALA A 114 -12.50 -11.40 -2.26
CA ALA A 114 -11.38 -11.22 -1.33
C ALA A 114 -11.02 -9.74 -1.19
N ALA A 115 -10.93 -9.02 -2.32
CA ALA A 115 -10.69 -7.58 -2.34
C ALA A 115 -11.82 -6.81 -1.62
N ALA A 116 -13.09 -7.18 -1.84
CA ALA A 116 -14.23 -6.55 -1.18
C ALA A 116 -14.22 -6.81 0.33
N TYR A 117 -14.02 -8.06 0.75
CA TYR A 117 -13.89 -8.45 2.14
C TYR A 117 -12.79 -7.66 2.85
N THR A 118 -11.61 -7.54 2.24
CA THR A 118 -10.51 -6.76 2.81
C THR A 118 -10.91 -5.29 3.00
N VAL A 119 -11.54 -4.67 1.99
CA VAL A 119 -12.05 -3.29 2.11
C VAL A 119 -13.06 -3.17 3.25
N ASP A 120 -13.97 -4.14 3.40
CA ASP A 120 -15.01 -4.12 4.42
C ASP A 120 -14.43 -4.24 5.84
N VAL A 121 -13.38 -5.06 6.03
CA VAL A 121 -12.64 -5.12 7.31
C VAL A 121 -12.04 -3.76 7.67
N LEU A 122 -11.39 -3.08 6.73
CA LEU A 122 -10.82 -1.75 7.00
C LEU A 122 -11.91 -0.72 7.24
N MET A 123 -13.01 -0.76 6.50
CA MET A 123 -14.14 0.15 6.71
C MET A 123 -14.86 -0.12 8.03
N HIS A 124 -14.84 -1.36 8.53
CA HIS A 124 -15.33 -1.66 9.87
C HIS A 124 -14.52 -0.90 10.94
N LEU A 125 -13.19 -0.89 10.84
CA LEU A 125 -12.34 -0.11 11.75
C LEU A 125 -12.64 1.40 11.63
N VAL A 126 -12.71 1.92 10.40
CA VAL A 126 -13.00 3.34 10.15
C VAL A 126 -14.35 3.75 10.74
N ASN A 127 -15.38 2.92 10.62
CA ASN A 127 -16.73 3.28 11.04
C ASN A 127 -16.98 3.10 12.55
N ASN A 128 -16.23 2.21 13.22
CA ASN A 128 -16.52 1.84 14.61
C ASN A 128 -15.48 2.36 15.63
N TYR A 129 -14.30 2.78 15.20
CA TYR A 129 -13.26 3.29 16.10
C TYR A 129 -12.90 4.74 15.80
N ALA A 130 -12.56 5.52 16.82
CA ALA A 130 -12.07 6.89 16.67
C ALA A 130 -10.57 6.93 16.23
N ILE A 131 -10.20 6.13 15.24
CA ILE A 131 -8.86 6.15 14.65
C ILE A 131 -8.65 7.40 13.78
N ASP A 132 -7.43 7.90 13.79
CA ASP A 132 -6.98 9.06 12.99
C ASP A 132 -6.43 8.63 11.63
N GLY A 133 -6.02 7.36 11.52
CA GLY A 133 -5.51 6.81 10.28
C GLY A 133 -5.61 5.31 10.15
N LEU A 134 -5.40 4.85 8.93
CA LEU A 134 -5.13 3.46 8.59
C LEU A 134 -3.68 3.39 8.09
N HIS A 135 -2.88 2.52 8.68
CA HIS A 135 -1.56 2.15 8.19
C HIS A 135 -1.62 0.78 7.54
N LEU A 136 -1.52 0.78 6.22
CA LEU A 136 -1.76 -0.37 5.38
C LEU A 136 -0.46 -1.17 5.20
N ASP A 137 -0.41 -2.42 5.68
CA ASP A 137 0.74 -3.31 5.48
C ASP A 137 0.38 -4.49 4.57
N ARG A 138 1.42 -5.06 3.92
CA ARG A 138 1.30 -6.18 2.98
C ARG A 138 0.30 -5.92 1.86
N ILE A 139 0.25 -4.66 1.40
CA ILE A 139 -0.53 -4.22 0.23
C ILE A 139 0.19 -4.60 -1.06
N ARG A 140 0.46 -5.89 -1.24
CA ARG A 140 1.33 -6.43 -2.29
C ARG A 140 1.16 -7.94 -2.42
N TYR A 141 1.76 -8.51 -3.45
CA TYR A 141 1.95 -9.96 -3.53
C TYR A 141 3.16 -10.41 -2.68
N PRO A 142 3.16 -11.65 -2.17
CA PRO A 142 4.21 -12.14 -1.28
C PRO A 142 5.59 -12.25 -1.96
N GLU A 143 6.62 -11.94 -1.19
CA GLU A 143 8.02 -12.23 -1.49
C GLU A 143 8.33 -13.73 -1.29
N PHE A 144 9.19 -14.31 -2.14
CA PHE A 144 9.68 -15.67 -1.99
C PHE A 144 11.03 -15.85 -2.71
N GLY A 145 11.77 -16.88 -2.31
CA GLY A 145 13.06 -17.23 -2.91
C GLY A 145 12.91 -18.00 -4.22
N VAL A 146 13.85 -17.77 -5.15
CA VAL A 146 13.97 -18.58 -6.37
C VAL A 146 14.83 -19.82 -6.06
N PRO A 147 14.39 -21.06 -6.38
CA PRO A 147 15.21 -22.24 -6.23
C PRO A 147 16.51 -22.17 -7.05
N ALA A 148 17.56 -22.82 -6.57
CA ALA A 148 18.78 -23.00 -7.36
C ALA A 148 18.44 -23.71 -8.69
N GLY A 149 18.96 -23.18 -9.80
CA GLY A 149 18.71 -23.72 -11.15
C GLY A 149 17.43 -23.22 -11.83
N GLN A 150 16.61 -22.39 -11.19
CA GLN A 150 15.50 -21.69 -11.83
C GLN A 150 15.92 -20.29 -12.31
N PRO A 151 15.32 -19.74 -13.39
CA PRO A 151 15.63 -18.40 -13.87
C PRO A 151 15.46 -17.35 -12.77
N ALA A 152 16.45 -16.46 -12.65
CA ALA A 152 16.37 -15.34 -11.71
C ALA A 152 15.13 -14.47 -12.00
N GLN A 153 14.49 -14.02 -10.93
CA GLN A 153 13.46 -12.99 -11.00
C GLN A 153 14.10 -11.66 -11.38
N THR A 154 13.64 -11.09 -12.49
CA THR A 154 14.07 -9.79 -13.01
C THR A 154 12.84 -9.01 -13.47
N PRO A 155 12.94 -7.69 -13.74
CA PRO A 155 11.88 -6.95 -14.37
C PRO A 155 11.35 -7.63 -15.64
N ALA A 156 12.25 -8.19 -16.47
CA ALA A 156 11.87 -8.88 -17.70
C ALA A 156 11.16 -10.22 -17.45
N ASN A 157 11.69 -11.05 -16.54
CA ASN A 157 11.16 -12.40 -16.29
C ASN A 157 9.93 -12.41 -15.37
N GLY A 158 9.72 -11.36 -14.58
CA GLY A 158 8.63 -11.24 -13.62
C GLY A 158 8.72 -12.24 -12.46
N THR A 159 7.58 -12.48 -11.81
CA THR A 159 7.47 -13.34 -10.64
C THR A 159 6.30 -14.33 -10.72
N ASN A 160 6.52 -15.52 -10.19
CA ASN A 160 5.54 -16.61 -10.14
C ASN A 160 4.57 -16.46 -8.95
N VAL A 161 3.63 -15.51 -9.02
CA VAL A 161 2.64 -15.23 -7.96
C VAL A 161 1.40 -14.53 -8.55
N GLY A 162 0.25 -14.64 -7.89
CA GLY A 162 -1.00 -14.00 -8.31
C GLY A 162 -1.85 -14.81 -9.29
N TYR A 163 -1.59 -16.12 -9.40
CA TYR A 163 -2.34 -17.03 -10.29
C TYR A 163 -3.60 -17.61 -9.63
N ASN A 164 -4.29 -16.82 -8.81
CA ASN A 164 -5.64 -17.20 -8.38
C ASN A 164 -6.52 -17.41 -9.62
N SER A 165 -7.24 -18.54 -9.67
CA SER A 165 -7.98 -18.96 -10.88
C SER A 165 -9.05 -17.94 -11.31
N THR A 166 -9.73 -17.29 -10.36
CA THR A 166 -10.69 -16.22 -10.63
C THR A 166 -9.98 -15.00 -11.22
N SER A 167 -8.84 -14.58 -10.67
CA SER A 167 -8.04 -13.46 -11.20
C SER A 167 -7.58 -13.72 -12.65
N VAL A 168 -7.09 -14.92 -12.93
CA VAL A 168 -6.66 -15.32 -14.29
C VAL A 168 -7.84 -15.35 -15.26
N ALA A 169 -8.99 -15.86 -14.86
CA ALA A 169 -10.20 -15.87 -15.70
C ALA A 169 -10.67 -14.44 -16.05
N ARG A 170 -10.63 -13.52 -15.08
CA ARG A 170 -10.94 -12.10 -15.29
C ARG A 170 -9.95 -11.43 -16.24
N PHE A 171 -8.65 -11.68 -16.07
CA PHE A 171 -7.61 -11.20 -16.98
C PHE A 171 -7.84 -11.69 -18.41
N ASN A 172 -8.08 -12.99 -18.56
CA ASN A 172 -8.32 -13.63 -19.84
C ASN A 172 -9.55 -13.05 -20.55
N THR A 173 -10.64 -12.85 -19.82
CA THR A 173 -11.86 -12.21 -20.33
C THR A 173 -11.59 -10.77 -20.78
N ARG A 174 -10.82 -10.01 -20.00
CA ARG A 174 -10.50 -8.60 -20.29
C ARG A 174 -9.61 -8.42 -21.53
N HIS A 175 -8.73 -9.39 -21.79
CA HIS A 175 -7.70 -9.26 -22.81
C HIS A 175 -7.89 -10.24 -23.99
N ASP A 176 -9.03 -10.92 -24.07
CA ASP A 176 -9.34 -11.94 -25.06
C ASP A 176 -8.24 -13.03 -25.14
N ARG A 177 -7.83 -13.53 -23.97
CA ARG A 177 -6.78 -14.53 -23.80
C ARG A 177 -7.31 -15.80 -23.14
N THR A 178 -6.48 -16.83 -23.09
CA THR A 178 -6.79 -18.10 -22.44
C THR A 178 -5.57 -18.65 -21.71
N GLY A 179 -5.79 -19.52 -20.72
CA GLY A 179 -4.71 -20.18 -19.98
C GLY A 179 -4.01 -19.25 -18.99
N ASN A 180 -2.88 -19.70 -18.47
CA ASN A 180 -2.06 -18.91 -17.55
C ASN A 180 -1.13 -17.99 -18.34
N PRO A 181 -1.10 -16.67 -18.06
CA PRO A 181 -0.13 -15.77 -18.67
C PRO A 181 1.29 -16.11 -18.24
N ALA A 182 2.27 -15.81 -19.10
CA ALA A 182 3.67 -15.92 -18.72
C ALA A 182 4.03 -14.93 -17.59
N TYR A 183 5.02 -15.27 -16.76
CA TYR A 183 5.33 -14.49 -15.56
C TYR A 183 5.81 -13.06 -15.90
N GLY A 184 6.60 -12.98 -16.98
CA GLY A 184 7.14 -11.75 -17.56
C GLY A 184 6.21 -11.05 -18.54
N ASP A 185 4.99 -11.55 -18.76
CA ASP A 185 4.01 -10.87 -19.60
C ASP A 185 3.68 -9.48 -19.02
N GLU A 186 3.99 -8.43 -19.77
CA GLU A 186 3.80 -7.04 -19.33
C GLU A 186 2.35 -6.71 -19.01
N VAL A 187 1.39 -7.27 -19.76
CA VAL A 187 -0.04 -7.04 -19.55
C VAL A 187 -0.46 -7.70 -18.24
N TRP A 188 0.06 -8.90 -17.93
CA TRP A 188 -0.22 -9.61 -16.68
C TRP A 188 0.45 -8.96 -15.46
N LYS A 189 1.70 -8.48 -15.60
CA LYS A 189 2.36 -7.68 -14.55
C LYS A 189 1.56 -6.41 -14.25
N GLN A 190 1.08 -5.73 -15.29
CA GLN A 190 0.25 -4.54 -15.11
C GLN A 190 -1.11 -4.86 -14.50
N TRP A 191 -1.73 -5.98 -14.91
CA TRP A 191 -2.97 -6.46 -14.31
C TRP A 191 -2.85 -6.63 -12.80
N ARG A 192 -1.80 -7.31 -12.33
CA ARG A 192 -1.53 -7.52 -10.89
C ARG A 192 -1.34 -6.19 -10.16
N ARG A 193 -0.58 -5.23 -10.71
CA ARG A 193 -0.45 -3.87 -10.15
C ARG A 193 -1.79 -3.15 -10.05
N HIS A 194 -2.65 -3.29 -11.06
CA HIS A 194 -3.98 -2.69 -11.04
C HIS A 194 -4.86 -3.27 -9.93
N GLN A 195 -4.82 -4.59 -9.68
CA GLN A 195 -5.62 -5.19 -8.60
C GLN A 195 -5.25 -4.62 -7.24
N VAL A 196 -3.94 -4.54 -6.94
CA VAL A 196 -3.44 -3.94 -5.69
C VAL A 196 -3.85 -2.45 -5.60
N SER A 197 -3.61 -1.68 -6.66
CA SER A 197 -3.91 -0.25 -6.69
C SER A 197 -5.41 0.05 -6.57
N ASN A 198 -6.27 -0.82 -7.10
CA ASN A 198 -7.72 -0.69 -7.00
C ASN A 198 -8.20 -0.84 -5.56
N VAL A 199 -7.64 -1.79 -4.80
CA VAL A 199 -7.94 -1.92 -3.37
C VAL A 199 -7.52 -0.67 -2.60
N VAL A 200 -6.30 -0.16 -2.82
CA VAL A 200 -5.83 1.09 -2.19
C VAL A 200 -6.77 2.25 -2.49
N ARG A 201 -7.13 2.44 -3.76
CA ARG A 201 -8.05 3.49 -4.19
C ARG A 201 -9.44 3.35 -3.55
N ARG A 202 -9.95 2.13 -3.48
CA ARG A 202 -11.26 1.83 -2.88
C ARG A 202 -11.27 2.09 -1.38
N VAL A 203 -10.22 1.68 -0.66
CA VAL A 203 -10.03 2.02 0.77
C VAL A 203 -9.98 3.54 0.94
N TYR A 204 -9.13 4.23 0.18
CA TYR A 204 -8.96 5.69 0.28
C TYR A 204 -10.28 6.44 0.10
N LEU A 205 -10.98 6.19 -1.02
CA LEU A 205 -12.22 6.87 -1.36
C LEU A 205 -13.39 6.53 -0.41
N ASN A 206 -13.40 5.32 0.16
CA ASN A 206 -14.40 4.96 1.17
C ASN A 206 -14.09 5.60 2.52
N ALA A 207 -12.84 5.57 2.95
CA ALA A 207 -12.40 6.14 4.21
C ALA A 207 -12.63 7.66 4.26
N ILE A 208 -12.17 8.42 3.27
CA ILE A 208 -12.35 9.89 3.26
C ILE A 208 -13.82 10.30 3.10
N ALA A 209 -14.65 9.46 2.48
CA ALA A 209 -16.08 9.73 2.37
C ALA A 209 -16.77 9.63 3.74
N ALA A 210 -16.34 8.69 4.58
CA ALA A 210 -16.83 8.49 5.94
C ALA A 210 -16.19 9.50 6.92
N LYS A 211 -14.86 9.63 6.89
CA LYS A 211 -14.04 10.48 7.76
C LYS A 211 -13.03 11.29 6.93
N PRO A 212 -13.37 12.51 6.49
CA PRO A 212 -12.53 13.30 5.57
C PRO A 212 -11.11 13.60 6.06
N GLN A 213 -10.91 13.71 7.38
CA GLN A 213 -9.60 13.98 7.98
C GLN A 213 -8.76 12.71 8.21
N LEU A 214 -9.33 11.51 8.05
CA LEU A 214 -8.61 10.26 8.29
C LEU A 214 -7.44 10.11 7.29
N LYS A 215 -6.26 9.75 7.82
CA LYS A 215 -5.01 9.62 7.06
C LYS A 215 -4.77 8.18 6.61
N ILE A 216 -4.48 7.98 5.33
CA ILE A 216 -4.12 6.67 4.78
C ILE A 216 -2.60 6.63 4.57
N SER A 217 -1.91 5.78 5.33
CA SER A 217 -0.48 5.54 5.19
C SER A 217 -0.21 4.08 4.80
N GLY A 218 1.01 3.76 4.38
CA GLY A 218 1.33 2.38 4.01
C GLY A 218 2.79 2.00 4.23
N ALA A 219 3.01 0.73 4.58
CA ALA A 219 4.31 0.10 4.67
C ALA A 219 4.76 -0.34 3.27
N LEU A 220 5.77 0.34 2.73
CA LEU A 220 6.15 0.22 1.33
C LEU A 220 7.50 -0.49 1.16
N ILE A 221 7.64 -1.30 0.12
CA ILE A 221 8.87 -2.04 -0.16
C ILE A 221 9.98 -1.10 -0.62
N ALA A 222 11.11 -1.22 0.07
CA ALA A 222 12.37 -0.55 -0.19
C ALA A 222 13.54 -1.55 -0.04
N THR A 223 13.40 -2.74 -0.61
CA THR A 223 14.43 -3.79 -0.59
C THR A 223 15.63 -3.40 -1.46
N GLY A 224 16.83 -3.85 -1.06
CA GLY A 224 18.07 -3.56 -1.81
C GLY A 224 18.35 -2.07 -1.99
N SER A 225 19.04 -1.75 -3.10
CA SER A 225 19.33 -0.38 -3.55
C SER A 225 18.10 0.38 -4.01
N GLY A 226 18.10 1.69 -3.79
CA GLY A 226 17.03 2.57 -4.28
C GLY A 226 17.21 2.91 -5.76
N PRO A 227 16.11 3.18 -6.50
CA PRO A 227 16.22 3.70 -7.85
C PRO A 227 16.87 5.10 -7.84
N ILE A 228 17.77 5.35 -8.79
CA ILE A 228 18.45 6.64 -8.92
C ILE A 228 17.70 7.44 -9.99
N CYS A 229 17.12 8.57 -9.62
CA CYS A 229 16.55 9.53 -10.58
C CYS A 229 17.26 10.87 -10.49
N ALA A 230 18.04 11.19 -11.52
CA ALA A 230 18.69 12.49 -11.65
C ALA A 230 17.65 13.62 -11.84
N PRO A 231 17.94 14.86 -11.42
CA PRO A 231 17.09 16.01 -11.72
C PRO A 231 16.79 16.10 -13.22
N GLY A 232 15.52 16.33 -13.57
CA GLY A 232 15.06 16.41 -14.97
C GLY A 232 14.92 15.07 -15.70
N ALA A 233 15.31 13.94 -15.09
CA ALA A 233 15.08 12.63 -15.68
C ALA A 233 13.61 12.20 -15.53
N ASN A 234 13.15 11.32 -16.43
CA ASN A 234 11.82 10.72 -16.32
C ASN A 234 11.81 9.62 -15.25
N CYS A 235 11.62 10.00 -13.98
CA CYS A 235 11.61 9.06 -12.86
C CYS A 235 10.54 7.97 -13.00
N LYS A 236 9.45 8.22 -13.75
CA LYS A 236 8.44 7.20 -14.04
C LYS A 236 9.04 6.05 -14.83
N THR A 237 9.74 6.34 -15.93
CA THR A 237 10.39 5.31 -16.74
C THR A 237 11.43 4.53 -15.92
N ILE A 238 12.20 5.22 -15.09
CA ILE A 238 13.17 4.58 -14.18
C ILE A 238 12.45 3.63 -13.22
N TRP A 239 11.35 4.05 -12.60
CA TRP A 239 10.56 3.18 -11.74
C TRP A 239 10.04 1.93 -12.46
N GLU A 240 9.59 2.10 -13.71
CA GLU A 240 8.92 1.04 -14.46
C GLU A 240 9.89 0.03 -15.08
N SER A 241 11.15 0.40 -15.32
CA SER A 241 12.13 -0.44 -16.03
C SER A 241 13.34 -0.87 -15.18
N ASN A 242 13.51 -0.36 -13.96
CA ASN A 242 14.72 -0.58 -13.18
C ASN A 242 14.63 -1.80 -12.25
N ILE A 243 15.70 -2.62 -12.24
CA ILE A 243 15.87 -3.77 -11.33
C ILE A 243 15.73 -3.39 -9.85
N ARG A 244 16.10 -2.17 -9.47
CA ARG A 244 16.03 -1.64 -8.11
C ARG A 244 14.61 -1.30 -7.64
N ALA A 245 13.64 -1.22 -8.56
CA ALA A 245 12.24 -0.96 -8.23
C ALA A 245 11.48 -2.26 -7.89
N GLU A 246 12.00 -3.08 -6.97
CA GLU A 246 11.40 -4.39 -6.63
C GLU A 246 9.93 -4.27 -6.19
N ALA A 247 9.57 -3.17 -5.52
CA ALA A 247 8.18 -2.86 -5.20
C ALA A 247 7.28 -2.91 -6.45
N TYR A 248 7.72 -2.33 -7.58
CA TYR A 248 6.96 -2.24 -8.82
C TYR A 248 6.86 -3.56 -9.58
N TRP A 249 7.98 -4.27 -9.73
CA TRP A 249 8.07 -5.43 -10.65
C TRP A 249 8.03 -6.79 -9.94
N ARG A 250 8.50 -6.88 -8.68
CA ARG A 250 8.59 -8.16 -7.96
C ARG A 250 7.29 -8.48 -7.21
N VAL A 251 6.78 -7.49 -6.49
CA VAL A 251 5.62 -7.62 -5.58
C VAL A 251 4.40 -6.81 -6.00
N TYR A 252 4.52 -6.04 -7.09
CA TYR A 252 3.44 -5.25 -7.71
C TYR A 252 2.80 -4.19 -6.81
N GLN A 253 3.58 -3.63 -5.88
CA GLN A 253 3.26 -2.50 -5.02
C GLN A 253 3.71 -1.17 -5.65
N ASP A 254 2.91 -0.64 -6.58
CA ASP A 254 3.23 0.57 -7.34
C ASP A 254 2.98 1.87 -6.54
N TRP A 255 3.69 2.02 -5.44
CA TRP A 255 3.45 3.09 -4.49
C TRP A 255 3.84 4.49 -5.00
N ARG A 256 4.77 4.59 -5.95
CA ARG A 256 5.11 5.86 -6.63
C ARG A 256 3.89 6.43 -7.35
N SER A 257 3.15 5.57 -8.07
CA SER A 257 1.91 5.97 -8.72
C SER A 257 0.82 6.31 -7.71
N TRP A 258 0.83 5.72 -6.50
CA TRP A 258 -0.15 6.02 -5.46
C TRP A 258 0.03 7.42 -4.85
N THR A 259 1.28 7.88 -4.68
CA THR A 259 1.57 9.25 -4.22
C THR A 259 1.30 10.27 -5.33
N GLU A 260 1.64 9.95 -6.59
CA GLU A 260 1.33 10.78 -7.75
C GLU A 260 -0.19 10.92 -7.98
N GLU A 261 -0.90 9.80 -7.92
CA GLU A 261 -2.35 9.79 -8.03
C GLU A 261 -3.01 10.48 -6.84
N GLY A 262 -2.47 10.27 -5.63
CA GLY A 262 -2.99 10.82 -4.40
C GLY A 262 -3.92 9.88 -3.61
N ILE A 263 -3.86 8.57 -3.84
CA ILE A 263 -4.61 7.54 -3.10
C ILE A 263 -3.86 7.02 -1.86
N LEU A 264 -2.72 7.63 -1.54
CA LEU A 264 -1.94 7.40 -0.33
C LEU A 264 -1.56 8.76 0.26
N ASP A 265 -1.91 9.02 1.52
CA ASP A 265 -1.61 10.29 2.18
C ASP A 265 -0.15 10.37 2.65
N ILE A 266 0.35 9.27 3.22
CA ILE A 266 1.72 9.17 3.75
C ILE A 266 2.39 7.92 3.20
N ALA A 267 3.43 8.10 2.38
CA ALA A 267 4.28 7.00 1.94
C ALA A 267 5.36 6.72 2.99
N ILE A 268 5.38 5.49 3.51
CA ILE A 268 6.33 5.03 4.54
C ILE A 268 7.11 3.82 4.01
N PRO A 269 8.18 4.03 3.21
CA PRO A 269 9.06 2.95 2.82
C PRO A 269 9.74 2.33 4.04
N MET A 270 9.68 1.01 4.09
CA MET A 270 10.40 0.16 5.03
C MET A 270 11.90 0.13 4.65
N ASN A 271 12.60 1.24 4.85
CA ASN A 271 14.01 1.40 4.49
C ASN A 271 14.93 0.73 5.53
N TYR A 272 14.70 -0.57 5.72
CA TYR A 272 15.37 -1.38 6.74
C TYR A 272 16.77 -1.73 6.25
N LYS A 273 17.77 -0.99 6.73
CA LYS A 273 19.18 -1.15 6.39
C LYS A 273 20.04 -1.14 7.65
N ARG A 274 21.11 -1.92 7.64
CA ARG A 274 22.09 -2.01 8.72
C ARG A 274 23.19 -0.98 8.51
N GLU A 275 23.32 -0.04 9.43
CA GLU A 275 24.31 1.03 9.36
C GLU A 275 25.75 0.52 9.45
N HIS A 276 25.95 -0.58 10.16
CA HIS A 276 27.27 -1.19 10.36
C HIS A 276 27.64 -2.17 9.24
N THR A 277 26.77 -2.42 8.25
CA THR A 277 27.05 -3.32 7.13
C THR A 277 27.45 -2.50 5.90
N PRO A 278 28.68 -2.68 5.36
CA PRO A 278 29.14 -1.95 4.19
C PRO A 278 28.16 -2.04 3.01
N GLY A 279 27.86 -0.90 2.39
CA GLY A 279 26.99 -0.79 1.23
C GLY A 279 25.50 -0.63 1.56
N GLN A 280 25.04 -1.05 2.74
CA GLN A 280 23.63 -0.83 3.13
C GLN A 280 23.35 0.63 3.49
N ASP A 281 24.37 1.38 3.91
CA ASP A 281 24.32 2.83 4.10
C ASP A 281 24.07 3.58 2.79
N VAL A 282 24.69 3.13 1.68
CA VAL A 282 24.45 3.65 0.33
C VAL A 282 23.02 3.34 -0.11
N MET A 283 22.57 2.09 0.06
CA MET A 283 21.19 1.69 -0.25
C MET A 283 20.17 2.52 0.55
N TYR A 284 20.44 2.79 1.83
CA TYR A 284 19.61 3.63 2.68
C TYR A 284 19.50 5.05 2.11
N ASN A 285 20.64 5.65 1.74
CA ASN A 285 20.69 6.98 1.15
C ASN A 285 19.94 7.06 -0.20
N GLU A 286 20.11 6.07 -1.07
CA GLU A 286 19.40 6.01 -2.36
C GLU A 286 17.87 6.00 -2.16
N TRP A 287 17.37 5.20 -1.21
CA TRP A 287 15.95 5.19 -0.89
C TRP A 287 15.47 6.49 -0.22
N ASN A 288 16.30 7.14 0.60
CA ASN A 288 15.98 8.45 1.14
C ASN A 288 15.83 9.50 0.02
N GLU A 289 16.78 9.56 -0.91
CA GLU A 289 16.72 10.45 -2.06
C GLU A 289 15.48 10.19 -2.91
N TRP A 290 15.25 8.94 -3.30
CA TRP A 290 14.10 8.55 -4.10
C TRP A 290 12.78 8.96 -3.41
N THR A 291 12.62 8.61 -2.14
CA THR A 291 11.37 8.84 -1.40
C THR A 291 11.04 10.32 -1.30
N LYS A 292 12.01 11.16 -0.91
CA LYS A 292 11.82 12.62 -0.79
C LYS A 292 11.40 13.23 -2.14
N ASN A 293 11.98 12.74 -3.24
CA ASN A 293 11.74 13.27 -4.58
C ASN A 293 10.48 12.70 -5.24
N GLN A 294 9.87 11.63 -4.70
CA GLN A 294 8.63 11.03 -5.20
C GLN A 294 7.43 11.24 -4.26
N ARG A 295 7.46 12.31 -3.45
CA ARG A 295 6.36 12.68 -2.55
C ARG A 295 5.13 13.25 -3.26
N TYR A 296 5.30 13.90 -4.42
CA TYR A 296 4.25 14.66 -5.11
C TYR A 296 3.53 15.63 -4.16
N ASN A 297 2.19 15.70 -4.23
CA ASN A 297 1.36 16.50 -3.32
C ASN A 297 0.92 15.69 -2.09
N ARG A 298 1.79 14.79 -1.60
CA ARG A 298 1.56 13.91 -0.45
C ARG A 298 2.74 14.00 0.51
N SER A 299 2.63 13.29 1.63
CA SER A 299 3.67 13.22 2.65
C SER A 299 4.52 11.97 2.51
N THR A 300 5.79 12.08 2.92
CA THR A 300 6.72 10.96 2.96
C THR A 300 7.44 10.92 4.29
N VAL A 301 7.55 9.72 4.86
CA VAL A 301 8.18 9.48 6.17
C VAL A 301 9.08 8.28 6.05
N ILE A 302 10.33 8.35 6.50
CA ILE A 302 11.29 7.25 6.33
C ILE A 302 11.10 6.20 7.43
N GLY A 303 10.75 4.97 7.05
CA GLY A 303 10.65 3.84 7.97
C GLY A 303 12.02 3.23 8.26
N ILE A 304 12.51 3.41 9.48
CA ILE A 304 13.81 2.94 9.97
C ILE A 304 13.63 1.57 10.60
N GLY A 305 14.45 0.60 10.18
CA GLY A 305 14.49 -0.74 10.77
C GLY A 305 15.36 -0.74 12.02
N ASN A 306 14.92 -0.08 13.09
CA ASN A 306 15.73 0.14 14.28
C ASN A 306 16.10 -1.15 15.03
N PHE A 307 15.30 -2.22 14.87
CA PHE A 307 15.63 -3.58 15.34
C PHE A 307 16.84 -4.20 14.62
N LEU A 308 17.44 -3.53 13.63
CA LEU A 308 18.64 -4.01 12.93
C LEU A 308 19.91 -3.27 13.35
N ASN A 309 19.80 -2.21 14.15
CA ASN A 309 20.90 -1.30 14.41
C ASN A 309 21.11 -1.03 15.89
N ALA A 310 22.36 -0.78 16.26
CA ALA A 310 22.68 -0.10 17.51
C ALA A 310 22.16 1.34 17.49
N ALA A 311 22.07 1.97 18.66
CA ALA A 311 21.52 3.32 18.79
C ALA A 311 22.29 4.36 17.97
N GLU A 312 23.62 4.28 17.92
CA GLU A 312 24.49 5.13 17.09
C GLU A 312 24.11 5.05 15.61
N GLY A 313 23.82 3.84 15.13
CA GLY A 313 23.41 3.65 13.74
C GLY A 313 22.02 4.22 13.46
N ASN A 314 21.09 4.06 14.39
CA ASN A 314 19.76 4.65 14.29
C ASN A 314 19.82 6.18 14.26
N VAL A 315 20.59 6.83 15.14
CA VAL A 315 20.74 8.30 15.18
C VAL A 315 21.27 8.82 13.83
N ARG A 316 22.30 8.19 13.27
CA ARG A 316 22.84 8.52 11.94
C ARG A 316 21.82 8.39 10.82
N GLN A 317 21.05 7.31 10.85
CA GLN A 317 19.98 7.08 9.87
C GLN A 317 18.88 8.12 9.97
N VAL A 318 18.50 8.54 11.18
CA VAL A 318 17.51 9.61 11.39
C VAL A 318 18.02 10.93 10.81
N ARG A 319 19.27 11.33 11.08
CA ARG A 319 19.83 12.57 10.50
C ARG A 319 19.80 12.56 8.99
N ARG A 320 20.22 11.46 8.34
CA ARG A 320 20.22 11.35 6.87
C ARG A 320 18.81 11.27 6.27
N ALA A 321 17.84 10.74 7.02
CA ALA A 321 16.43 10.74 6.60
C ALA A 321 15.84 12.15 6.60
N LEU A 322 16.20 12.98 7.58
CA LEU A 322 15.71 14.36 7.74
C LEU A 322 16.51 15.40 6.93
N ALA A 323 17.72 15.06 6.49
CA ALA A 323 18.50 15.92 5.61
C ALA A 323 17.78 16.17 4.27
N THR A 324 17.95 17.36 3.69
CA THR A 324 17.39 17.71 2.39
C THR A 324 17.98 16.85 1.28
N SER A 325 17.14 16.45 0.32
CA SER A 325 17.56 15.71 -0.86
C SER A 325 18.43 16.58 -1.77
N ALA A 326 19.16 15.95 -2.70
CA ALA A 326 19.94 16.69 -3.71
C ALA A 326 19.07 17.59 -4.61
N GLN A 327 17.75 17.37 -4.64
CA GLN A 327 16.78 18.18 -5.40
C GLN A 327 16.05 19.21 -4.53
N GLY A 328 16.45 19.39 -3.27
CA GLY A 328 15.84 20.37 -2.37
C GLY A 328 14.58 19.88 -1.64
N ASN A 329 14.25 18.59 -1.71
CA ASN A 329 13.04 18.03 -1.07
C ASN A 329 13.35 17.42 0.30
N ASN A 330 12.43 17.55 1.24
CA ASN A 330 12.53 16.96 2.57
C ASN A 330 11.50 15.84 2.76
N SER A 331 11.84 14.88 3.62
CA SER A 331 10.84 14.00 4.23
C SER A 331 10.12 14.78 5.33
N ASP A 332 8.88 14.39 5.64
CA ASP A 332 8.11 15.01 6.72
C ASP A 332 8.45 14.41 8.10
N GLY A 333 9.25 13.33 8.15
CA GLY A 333 9.68 12.71 9.40
C GLY A 333 10.27 11.31 9.24
N VAL A 334 10.36 10.59 10.36
CA VAL A 334 10.79 9.18 10.45
C VAL A 334 9.80 8.34 11.25
N VAL A 335 9.76 7.03 11.00
CA VAL A 335 9.05 6.03 11.81
C VAL A 335 10.02 4.94 12.22
N PHE A 336 9.96 4.53 13.48
CA PHE A 336 10.77 3.44 14.03
C PHE A 336 9.99 2.12 13.97
N PHE A 337 10.44 1.20 13.12
CA PHE A 337 9.96 -0.18 13.08
C PHE A 337 10.98 -1.07 13.79
N SER A 338 10.66 -1.67 14.95
CA SER A 338 9.51 -1.42 15.81
C SER A 338 9.97 -0.97 17.20
N MET A 339 9.06 -0.36 17.96
CA MET A 339 9.35 0.10 19.32
C MET A 339 9.50 -1.06 20.34
N ALA A 340 9.08 -2.29 19.97
CA ALA A 340 9.32 -3.48 20.79
C ALA A 340 10.81 -3.86 20.84
N THR A 341 11.61 -3.44 19.86
CA THR A 341 13.07 -3.61 19.85
C THR A 341 13.71 -2.32 19.33
N SER A 342 13.84 -1.33 20.22
CA SER A 342 14.35 0.02 19.90
C SER A 342 15.76 0.02 19.27
N ASN A 343 16.58 -0.98 19.59
CA ASN A 343 17.93 -1.16 19.08
C ASN A 343 18.45 -2.57 19.42
N VAL A 344 19.53 -2.98 18.74
CA VAL A 344 20.21 -4.27 18.98
C VAL A 344 21.69 -4.08 19.31
N ALA A 345 22.31 -5.12 19.87
CA ALA A 345 23.75 -5.16 20.03
C ALA A 345 24.44 -5.33 18.67
N VAL A 346 25.60 -4.69 18.49
CA VAL A 346 26.44 -4.81 17.30
C VAL A 346 27.88 -5.04 17.74
N THR A 347 28.41 -6.21 17.42
CA THR A 347 29.81 -6.57 17.63
C THR A 347 30.69 -5.83 16.63
N ALA A 348 31.85 -5.33 17.07
CA ALA A 348 32.78 -4.57 16.23
C ALA A 348 32.08 -3.42 15.47
N ASN A 349 31.26 -2.64 16.18
CA ASN A 349 30.50 -1.56 15.58
C ASN A 349 31.47 -0.45 15.12
N PRO A 350 31.59 -0.15 13.80
CA PRO A 350 32.48 0.91 13.32
C PRO A 350 32.07 2.30 13.83
N TRP A 351 30.84 2.44 14.32
CA TRP A 351 30.27 3.71 14.81
C TRP A 351 30.21 3.80 16.33
N SER A 352 30.75 2.82 17.05
CA SER A 352 30.81 2.86 18.52
C SER A 352 31.66 4.03 19.03
N VAL A 353 31.43 4.39 20.29
CA VAL A 353 32.25 5.36 21.03
C VAL A 353 32.76 4.67 22.29
N PRO A 354 34.07 4.34 22.39
CA PRO A 354 35.14 4.56 21.42
C PRO A 354 35.02 3.67 20.14
N PRO A 355 35.63 4.07 19.00
CA PRO A 355 35.48 3.36 17.72
C PRO A 355 35.93 1.89 17.74
N GLY A 356 35.21 1.04 17.00
CA GLY A 356 35.50 -0.39 16.84
C GLY A 356 35.10 -1.27 18.03
N ALA A 357 34.55 -0.70 19.10
CA ALA A 357 34.04 -1.44 20.24
C ALA A 357 32.69 -2.15 19.96
N THR A 358 32.40 -3.17 20.77
CA THR A 358 31.06 -3.77 20.81
C THR A 358 30.08 -2.78 21.42
N THR A 359 28.97 -2.54 20.73
CA THR A 359 27.86 -1.75 21.27
C THR A 359 26.79 -2.68 21.84
N PRO A 360 26.45 -2.59 23.15
CA PRO A 360 25.40 -3.41 23.73
C PRO A 360 23.99 -2.91 23.36
N ILE A 361 22.97 -3.73 23.65
CA ILE A 361 21.58 -3.27 23.68
C ILE A 361 21.46 -2.17 24.74
N ARG A 362 20.70 -1.12 24.44
CA ARG A 362 20.41 -0.01 25.36
C ARG A 362 18.93 -0.02 25.72
N SER A 363 18.60 0.56 26.87
CA SER A 363 17.20 0.74 27.26
C SER A 363 16.46 1.65 26.28
N PHE A 364 15.12 1.56 26.25
CA PHE A 364 14.31 2.51 25.48
C PHE A 364 14.58 3.96 25.90
N ALA A 365 14.71 4.23 27.21
CA ALA A 365 14.99 5.57 27.73
C ALA A 365 16.34 6.11 27.23
N ASP A 366 17.36 5.27 27.13
CA ASP A 366 18.68 5.64 26.60
C ASP A 366 18.60 5.95 25.10
N PHE A 367 17.86 5.14 24.35
CA PHE A 367 17.63 5.39 22.93
C PHE A 367 16.84 6.69 22.72
N ALA A 368 15.77 6.94 23.49
CA ALA A 368 15.01 8.19 23.41
C ALA A 368 15.89 9.41 23.72
N ARG A 369 16.74 9.34 24.76
CA ARG A 369 17.72 10.39 25.08
C ARG A 369 18.69 10.66 23.94
N SER A 370 19.10 9.64 23.19
CA SER A 370 19.96 9.81 22.01
C SER A 370 19.33 10.72 20.95
N LEU A 371 18.00 10.66 20.79
CA LEU A 371 17.25 11.46 19.82
C LEU A 371 16.91 12.86 20.36
N THR A 372 16.57 12.97 21.64
CA THR A 372 16.06 14.22 22.24
C THR A 372 17.14 15.08 22.88
N THR A 373 18.34 14.54 23.12
CA THR A 373 19.46 15.29 23.73
C THR A 373 20.79 15.09 23.00
N GLY A 374 20.89 14.12 22.09
CA GLY A 374 22.14 13.79 21.40
C GLY A 374 23.17 13.02 22.24
N LYS A 375 22.87 12.72 23.52
CA LYS A 375 23.80 12.10 24.47
C LYS A 375 23.12 11.17 25.46
N SER A 376 23.88 10.25 26.05
CA SER A 376 23.47 9.45 27.22
C SER A 376 24.51 9.63 28.31
N GLY A 377 24.15 10.41 29.34
CA GLY A 377 25.13 10.88 30.32
C GLY A 377 26.18 11.76 29.65
N ALA A 378 27.46 11.38 29.77
CA ALA A 378 28.59 12.03 29.10
C ALA A 378 28.92 11.41 27.72
N THR A 379 28.31 10.28 27.36
CA THR A 379 28.62 9.56 26.12
C THR A 379 27.82 10.10 24.94
N LEU A 380 28.51 10.32 23.84
CA LEU A 380 27.94 10.74 22.57
C LEU A 380 27.55 9.54 21.74
N PHE A 381 26.44 9.66 21.01
CA PHE A 381 25.99 8.63 20.07
C PHE A 381 26.59 8.82 18.66
N GLU A 382 27.25 9.95 18.40
CA GLU A 382 27.99 10.21 17.17
C GLU A 382 29.28 10.96 17.53
N PRO A 383 30.45 10.57 16.96
CA PRO A 383 31.66 11.36 17.04
C PRO A 383 31.56 12.52 16.05
N ASN A 384 31.80 13.74 16.54
CA ASN A 384 32.34 14.80 15.71
C ASN A 384 33.29 15.66 16.55
N ALA A 385 34.60 15.45 16.38
CA ALA A 385 35.64 16.14 17.13
C ALA A 385 35.78 17.63 16.75
N ASN A 386 35.09 18.08 15.68
CA ASN A 386 35.19 19.43 15.13
C ASN A 386 33.88 20.23 15.17
N ASP A 387 32.80 19.66 15.70
CA ASP A 387 31.51 20.34 15.80
C ASP A 387 31.02 20.29 17.26
N THR A 388 30.97 21.45 17.91
CA THR A 388 30.56 21.60 19.31
C THR A 388 29.04 21.46 19.50
N GLY A 389 28.28 21.28 18.41
CA GLY A 389 26.83 21.20 18.42
C GLY A 389 26.28 19.79 18.67
N TYR A 390 26.15 19.39 19.94
CA TYR A 390 25.29 18.27 20.35
C TYR A 390 23.80 18.58 20.13
N GLN A 391 23.40 18.79 18.88
CA GLN A 391 22.03 19.14 18.57
C GLN A 391 21.16 17.89 18.59
N ALA A 392 20.35 17.81 19.63
CA ALA A 392 19.19 16.96 19.70
C ALA A 392 18.42 17.00 18.38
N ILE A 393 18.10 15.82 17.83
CA ILE A 393 17.33 15.70 16.59
C ILE A 393 15.89 16.14 16.85
N PHE A 394 15.31 15.70 17.96
CA PHE A 394 13.96 16.06 18.40
C PHE A 394 14.03 16.81 19.73
N SER A 395 14.48 18.06 19.67
CA SER A 395 14.64 18.94 20.84
C SER A 395 13.33 19.57 21.33
N GLN A 396 12.27 19.46 20.53
CA GLN A 396 10.94 20.02 20.81
C GLN A 396 9.87 18.92 20.66
N PRO A 397 8.76 19.02 21.39
CA PRO A 397 7.60 18.16 21.16
C PRO A 397 7.15 18.22 19.71
N ALA A 398 6.88 17.06 19.10
CA ALA A 398 6.27 17.01 17.78
C ALA A 398 4.78 17.39 17.87
N THR A 399 4.29 18.12 16.89
CA THR A 399 2.85 18.36 16.72
C THR A 399 2.30 17.46 15.63
N ILE A 400 1.00 17.19 15.68
CA ILE A 400 0.31 16.41 14.64
C ILE A 400 0.42 17.16 13.30
N PRO A 401 1.03 16.57 12.25
CA PRO A 401 1.15 17.25 10.96
C PRO A 401 -0.22 17.48 10.32
N VAL A 402 -0.44 18.71 9.86
CA VAL A 402 -1.63 19.10 9.08
C VAL A 402 -1.39 18.79 7.61
N HIS A 403 -2.23 17.93 7.03
CA HIS A 403 -2.21 17.66 5.60
C HIS A 403 -3.06 18.70 4.86
N SER A 404 -2.42 19.59 4.10
CA SER A 404 -3.09 20.70 3.41
C SER A 404 -4.22 20.24 2.49
N TRP A 405 -4.05 19.11 1.80
CA TRP A 405 -5.07 18.54 0.91
C TRP A 405 -6.30 17.96 1.64
N LYS A 406 -6.26 17.83 2.97
CA LYS A 406 -7.42 17.44 3.80
C LYS A 406 -7.98 18.61 4.61
N ALA A 407 -7.11 19.48 5.13
CA ALA A 407 -7.52 20.63 5.93
C ALA A 407 -8.20 21.72 5.08
N ALA A 408 -7.69 21.96 3.86
CA ALA A 408 -8.22 22.94 2.91
C ALA A 408 -8.18 22.36 1.48
N PRO A 409 -9.05 21.38 1.17
CA PRO A 409 -9.03 20.69 -0.12
C PRO A 409 -9.37 21.65 -1.28
N LEU A 410 -8.45 21.78 -2.23
CA LEU A 410 -8.66 22.51 -3.49
C LEU A 410 -9.25 21.64 -4.61
N LYS A 411 -9.33 20.33 -4.37
CA LYS A 411 -9.79 19.31 -5.32
C LYS A 411 -10.71 18.36 -4.57
N GLY A 412 -11.63 17.72 -5.29
CA GLY A 412 -12.50 16.71 -4.71
C GLY A 412 -12.30 15.32 -5.29
N HIS A 413 -13.13 14.39 -4.82
CA HIS A 413 -13.02 12.99 -5.14
C HIS A 413 -14.36 12.48 -5.67
N LEU A 414 -14.31 11.49 -6.55
CA LEU A 414 -15.48 10.82 -7.11
C LEU A 414 -15.31 9.31 -6.97
N LYS A 415 -16.39 8.63 -6.56
CA LYS A 415 -16.46 7.17 -6.51
C LYS A 415 -17.83 6.69 -6.93
N GLY A 416 -17.92 5.46 -7.42
CA GLY A 416 -19.20 4.83 -7.73
C GLY A 416 -19.05 3.37 -8.09
N PHE A 417 -20.18 2.75 -8.43
CA PHE A 417 -20.24 1.39 -8.94
C PHE A 417 -20.88 1.39 -10.33
N ALA A 418 -20.29 0.65 -11.26
CA ALA A 418 -20.87 0.44 -12.58
C ALA A 418 -21.56 -0.92 -12.64
N ARG A 419 -22.85 -0.90 -12.99
CA ARG A 419 -23.70 -2.08 -13.13
C ARG A 419 -24.54 -1.95 -14.39
N ARG A 420 -24.93 -3.09 -14.97
CA ARG A 420 -25.97 -3.16 -16.00
C ARG A 420 -27.34 -2.87 -15.38
N ALA A 421 -28.36 -2.65 -16.21
CA ALA A 421 -29.73 -2.35 -15.76
C ALA A 421 -30.35 -3.49 -14.93
N ASN A 422 -29.90 -4.73 -15.14
CA ASN A 422 -30.28 -5.91 -14.36
C ASN A 422 -29.40 -6.12 -13.10
N ASN A 423 -28.69 -5.08 -12.64
CA ASN A 423 -27.76 -5.09 -11.51
C ASN A 423 -26.49 -5.96 -11.65
N THR A 424 -26.27 -6.63 -12.79
CA THR A 424 -25.02 -7.34 -13.06
C THR A 424 -23.84 -6.38 -12.98
N VAL A 425 -22.83 -6.74 -12.21
CA VAL A 425 -21.58 -5.99 -12.07
C VAL A 425 -20.89 -5.85 -13.42
N LEU A 426 -20.38 -4.65 -13.72
CA LEU A 426 -19.50 -4.43 -14.84
C LEU A 426 -18.05 -4.58 -14.36
N ASP A 427 -17.49 -5.77 -14.49
CA ASP A 427 -16.09 -6.06 -14.18
C ASP A 427 -15.17 -5.56 -15.30
N THR A 428 -14.06 -4.89 -14.94
CA THR A 428 -13.04 -4.36 -15.85
C THR A 428 -13.53 -3.42 -16.96
N ALA A 429 -14.75 -2.89 -16.84
CA ALA A 429 -15.32 -1.98 -17.82
C ALA A 429 -14.53 -0.68 -17.84
N ASN A 430 -14.27 -0.16 -19.03
CA ASN A 430 -13.60 1.14 -19.18
C ASN A 430 -14.48 2.24 -18.58
N VAL A 431 -13.88 3.09 -17.77
CA VAL A 431 -14.53 4.24 -17.15
C VAL A 431 -13.74 5.49 -17.48
N THR A 432 -14.41 6.50 -18.02
CA THR A 432 -13.83 7.83 -18.24
C THR A 432 -14.57 8.86 -17.40
N ILE A 433 -13.83 9.53 -16.52
CA ILE A 433 -14.28 10.66 -15.69
C ILE A 433 -13.79 11.95 -16.36
N THR A 434 -14.72 12.71 -16.94
CA THR A 434 -14.40 13.95 -17.66
C THR A 434 -14.86 15.16 -16.85
N ASN A 435 -13.95 16.10 -16.58
CA ASN A 435 -14.29 17.42 -16.07
C ASN A 435 -14.94 18.22 -17.21
N LEU A 436 -16.16 18.72 -16.99
CA LEU A 436 -16.93 19.41 -18.03
C LEU A 436 -16.53 20.88 -18.23
N ASP A 437 -15.89 21.48 -17.24
CA ASP A 437 -15.47 22.88 -17.28
C ASP A 437 -14.20 23.07 -18.13
N ASN A 438 -13.28 22.10 -18.07
CA ASN A 438 -11.98 22.17 -18.77
C ASN A 438 -11.70 20.98 -19.70
N ASN A 439 -12.67 20.07 -19.89
CA ASN A 439 -12.56 18.85 -20.71
C ASN A 439 -11.41 17.90 -20.35
N THR A 440 -10.78 18.03 -19.17
CA THR A 440 -9.76 17.09 -18.73
C THR A 440 -10.40 15.76 -18.33
N ALA A 441 -9.92 14.67 -18.93
CA ALA A 441 -10.43 13.33 -18.70
C ALA A 441 -9.42 12.46 -17.95
N ARG A 442 -9.93 11.56 -17.12
CA ARG A 442 -9.15 10.44 -16.58
C ARG A 442 -9.86 9.15 -16.94
N THR A 443 -9.12 8.23 -17.54
CA THR A 443 -9.62 6.90 -17.89
C THR A 443 -9.03 5.87 -16.93
N GLY A 444 -9.85 4.90 -16.57
CA GLY A 444 -9.47 3.72 -15.80
C GLY A 444 -10.43 2.57 -16.13
N ALA A 445 -10.45 1.57 -15.28
CA ALA A 445 -11.42 0.48 -15.35
C ALA A 445 -12.05 0.25 -13.98
N THR A 446 -13.23 -0.36 -13.97
CA THR A 446 -13.83 -0.86 -12.73
C THR A 446 -13.01 -2.02 -12.15
N ASP A 447 -13.07 -2.18 -10.82
CA ASP A 447 -12.63 -3.42 -10.17
C ASP A 447 -13.63 -4.57 -10.40
N GLY A 448 -13.32 -5.75 -9.86
CA GLY A 448 -14.18 -6.93 -10.02
C GLY A 448 -15.54 -6.84 -9.34
N GLY A 449 -15.74 -5.88 -8.43
CA GLY A 449 -17.03 -5.54 -7.84
C GLY A 449 -17.76 -4.41 -8.57
N GLY A 450 -17.19 -3.89 -9.67
CA GLY A 450 -17.73 -2.77 -10.44
C GLY A 450 -17.37 -1.40 -9.86
N PHE A 451 -16.55 -1.33 -8.82
CA PHE A 451 -16.16 -0.06 -8.21
C PHE A 451 -15.21 0.72 -9.13
N TYR A 452 -15.41 2.02 -9.21
CA TYR A 452 -14.46 2.95 -9.84
C TYR A 452 -14.35 4.22 -9.00
N GLY A 453 -13.28 4.96 -9.22
CA GLY A 453 -13.15 6.29 -8.65
C GLY A 453 -11.95 7.07 -9.16
N GLY A 454 -11.94 8.35 -8.82
CA GLY A 454 -10.88 9.29 -9.12
C GLY A 454 -10.70 10.25 -7.95
N VAL A 455 -9.44 10.44 -7.55
CA VAL A 455 -9.05 11.41 -6.53
C VAL A 455 -8.55 12.70 -7.16
N ASP A 456 -8.46 13.77 -6.36
CA ASP A 456 -7.83 15.04 -6.70
C ASP A 456 -8.34 15.61 -8.05
N ARG A 457 -9.67 15.71 -8.17
CA ARG A 457 -10.38 16.25 -9.33
C ARG A 457 -10.72 17.72 -9.12
N THR A 458 -10.27 18.59 -10.01
CA THR A 458 -10.53 20.04 -9.97
C THR A 458 -12.03 20.33 -10.14
N GLY A 459 -12.61 21.28 -9.40
CA GLY A 459 -14.04 21.63 -9.55
C GLY A 459 -15.05 20.69 -8.87
N ILE A 460 -14.62 19.66 -8.13
CA ILE A 460 -15.49 18.90 -7.21
C ILE A 460 -15.32 19.50 -5.81
N ILE A 461 -15.98 20.62 -5.50
CA ILE A 461 -15.89 21.25 -4.16
C ILE A 461 -17.29 21.50 -3.62
N SER A 462 -18.08 20.44 -3.37
CA SER A 462 -19.14 20.41 -2.34
C SER A 462 -19.97 19.13 -2.38
N ARG A 463 -20.45 18.71 -1.20
CA ARG A 463 -21.44 17.65 -1.01
C ARG A 463 -22.83 18.17 -1.39
N GLN A 464 -23.30 17.80 -2.56
CA GLN A 464 -24.71 17.50 -2.92
C GLN A 464 -24.81 17.52 -4.45
N GLY A 465 -24.59 16.38 -5.10
CA GLY A 465 -24.71 16.30 -6.56
C GLY A 465 -24.90 14.85 -7.00
N ARG A 466 -26.07 14.55 -7.57
CA ARG A 466 -26.33 13.27 -8.25
C ARG A 466 -25.58 13.28 -9.59
N ALA A 467 -24.48 12.55 -9.70
CA ALA A 467 -23.76 12.42 -10.97
C ALA A 467 -24.61 11.68 -12.02
N ARG A 468 -24.87 12.31 -13.18
CA ARG A 468 -25.44 11.64 -14.37
C ARG A 468 -24.33 10.95 -15.17
N VAL A 469 -24.43 9.63 -15.30
CA VAL A 469 -23.63 8.85 -16.26
C VAL A 469 -24.25 9.00 -17.65
N ARG A 470 -23.60 9.71 -18.58
CA ARG A 470 -24.02 9.75 -19.99
C ARG A 470 -23.29 8.65 -20.76
N ARG A 471 -24.00 7.60 -21.17
CA ARG A 471 -23.54 6.67 -22.21
C ARG A 471 -23.37 7.44 -23.53
N ARG A 472 -22.14 7.61 -24.01
CA ARG A 472 -21.90 7.73 -25.46
C ARG A 472 -21.52 6.34 -25.96
N LEU A 473 -22.49 5.66 -26.56
CA LEU A 473 -22.24 4.46 -27.38
C LEU A 473 -21.49 4.95 -28.64
N PHE A 474 -20.20 4.68 -28.76
CA PHE A 474 -19.57 4.68 -30.08
C PHE A 474 -19.79 3.29 -30.68
N MET A 475 -20.91 3.13 -31.39
CA MET A 475 -21.06 2.05 -32.35
C MET A 475 -20.38 2.55 -33.63
N CYS A 476 -19.15 2.11 -33.88
CA CYS A 476 -18.53 2.26 -35.19
C CYS A 476 -19.22 1.27 -36.13
N LEU A 477 -20.33 1.70 -36.73
CA LEU A 477 -20.93 1.04 -37.88
C LEU A 477 -20.55 1.87 -39.10
N GLU A 478 -19.56 1.39 -39.84
CA GLU A 478 -19.28 1.87 -41.20
C GLU A 478 -20.52 1.66 -42.06
N ARG A 479 -21.26 2.73 -42.33
CA ARG A 479 -22.08 2.85 -43.54
C ARG A 479 -21.88 4.22 -44.15
N ARG A 480 -21.27 4.21 -45.33
CA ARG A 480 -21.23 5.34 -46.27
C ARG A 480 -22.64 5.89 -46.46
N CYS A 481 -22.83 7.19 -46.26
CA CYS A 481 -23.86 7.96 -46.95
C CYS A 481 -23.40 9.42 -47.14
N ARG A 482 -23.70 9.92 -48.35
CA ARG A 482 -23.33 11.21 -48.92
C ARG A 482 -24.12 12.37 -48.29
N SER A 483 -23.62 13.57 -48.60
CA SER A 483 -23.93 14.94 -48.14
C SER A 483 -25.37 15.46 -48.27
N ARG A 484 -25.69 16.41 -47.35
CA ARG A 484 -26.57 17.63 -47.41
C ARG A 484 -28.05 17.42 -47.80
N HIS A 485 -29.08 18.03 -47.18
CA HIS A 485 -29.31 19.44 -46.84
C HIS A 485 -30.51 19.60 -45.83
N ASP A 486 -30.53 20.77 -45.17
CA ASP A 486 -31.67 21.58 -44.65
C ASP A 486 -32.48 21.24 -43.37
N GLY A 487 -32.74 22.30 -42.58
CA GLY A 487 -33.96 22.46 -41.77
C GLY A 487 -33.78 22.87 -40.30
N GLU A 488 -33.99 24.15 -39.98
CA GLU A 488 -34.07 24.71 -38.62
C GLU A 488 -35.19 24.08 -37.76
N SER A 489 -34.93 23.91 -36.46
CA SER A 489 -35.87 24.36 -35.41
C SER A 489 -35.15 24.51 -34.06
N GLN A 490 -35.21 25.72 -33.51
CA GLN A 490 -34.85 26.00 -32.13
C GLN A 490 -36.00 25.58 -31.22
N SER A 491 -35.72 24.75 -30.21
CA SER A 491 -36.48 24.76 -28.96
C SER A 491 -35.49 24.78 -27.79
N ARG A 492 -35.33 25.98 -27.22
CA ARG A 492 -34.68 26.19 -25.93
C ARG A 492 -35.48 25.45 -24.86
N ASN A 493 -34.83 24.50 -24.19
CA ASN A 493 -35.12 24.17 -22.80
C ASN A 493 -33.78 24.14 -22.06
N SER A 494 -33.36 25.32 -21.62
CA SER A 494 -32.29 25.51 -20.65
C SER A 494 -32.81 25.10 -19.28
N CYS A 495 -32.30 23.99 -18.76
CA CYS A 495 -32.25 23.74 -17.32
C CYS A 495 -30.78 23.80 -16.90
N THR A 496 -30.40 24.94 -16.34
CA THR A 496 -29.18 25.15 -15.57
C THR A 496 -29.25 24.36 -14.27
N GLY A 497 -28.28 23.46 -14.06
CA GLY A 497 -28.07 22.73 -12.82
C GLY A 497 -26.60 22.31 -12.72
N HIS A 498 -25.97 22.64 -11.60
CA HIS A 498 -24.55 22.43 -11.28
C HIS A 498 -24.09 20.99 -11.53
N ASP A 499 -23.35 20.73 -12.61
CA ASP A 499 -22.69 19.44 -12.84
C ASP A 499 -21.32 19.67 -13.51
N GLY A 500 -20.23 19.54 -12.75
CA GLY A 500 -18.86 19.72 -13.24
C GLY A 500 -18.23 18.47 -13.86
N TYR A 501 -18.94 17.33 -13.91
CA TYR A 501 -18.39 16.05 -14.38
C TYR A 501 -19.39 15.19 -15.14
N SER A 502 -18.94 14.52 -16.21
CA SER A 502 -19.66 13.46 -16.91
C SER A 502 -18.90 12.13 -16.84
N LEU A 503 -19.65 11.04 -16.67
CA LEU A 503 -19.12 9.68 -16.67
C LEU A 503 -19.61 8.92 -17.90
N ALA A 504 -18.69 8.24 -18.58
CA ALA A 504 -19.01 7.25 -19.61
C ALA A 504 -18.40 5.90 -19.21
N CYS A 505 -19.20 4.84 -19.33
CA CYS A 505 -18.75 3.46 -19.17
C CYS A 505 -19.02 2.69 -20.47
N SER A 506 -18.01 2.01 -21.00
CA SER A 506 -18.16 1.02 -22.08
C SER A 506 -17.86 -0.36 -21.53
N ALA A 507 -18.79 -1.28 -21.72
CA ALA A 507 -18.65 -2.69 -21.36
C ALA A 507 -17.92 -3.45 -22.46
#